data_AF-A0A0F5JDC7-F1
#
_entry.id   AF-A0A0F5JDC7-F1
#
_cell.length_a   1.000
_cell.length_b   1.000
_cell.length_c   1.000
_cell.angle_alpha   90.00
_cell.angle_beta   90.00
_cell.angle_gamma   90.00
#
_symmetry.space_group_name_H-M   'P 1'
#
loop_
_entity.id
_entity.type
_entity.pdbx_description
1 polymer ?
#
loop_
_entity_poly.entity_id
_entity_poly.type
_entity_poly.pdbx_seq_one_letter_code
_entity_poly.pdbx_strand_id
1 'polypeptide(L)'
;MEQRNRTKKKSKARKPSKIRIKRDIKYRSTIAFFKKHERWPSPTAKDEKELELGQWVVRVRYVRNHHPERLPEKVIRLIDKIDAAKLQKSIDQWEGNYYKLKDFVTNEKRWPVPNESNPEETRLYNWCTTQKSVRNGILQGRLSQERIMMLDAIGFTWQKNRKKRSWNESFALVKKYHAHYGRWPAHATNSEETRLAKWCSKMRAYRYGTDPSGKLTSAQIKKLTDIGFEWEISATSNGRSEEQLNRIWIGRYTEFCDFIATNKRYPSVTAREEKEKALYSWWMRMAYLKRKGKLNNDRIQLLDSIGFRWGKKGRI
;
A
#
# COMPACT_ATOMS: atom_id res chain seq x y z
N MET A 1 34.31 62.88 55.10
CA MET A 1 33.71 61.59 54.70
C MET A 1 32.88 61.83 53.45
N GLU A 2 33.43 61.50 52.29
CA GLU A 2 32.83 61.76 50.98
C GLU A 2 31.66 60.83 50.67
N GLN A 3 30.52 61.40 50.27
CA GLN A 3 29.38 60.67 49.73
C GLN A 3 29.68 60.25 48.28
N ARG A 4 29.92 58.95 48.06
CA ARG A 4 30.05 58.37 46.71
C ARG A 4 28.67 58.14 46.08
N ASN A 5 28.32 59.03 45.15
CA ASN A 5 27.23 58.88 44.19
C ASN A 5 27.35 57.58 43.37
N ARG A 6 26.47 56.60 43.62
CA ARG A 6 26.27 55.43 42.75
C ARG A 6 25.38 55.80 41.56
N THR A 7 26.00 56.13 40.44
CA THR A 7 25.33 56.28 39.14
C THR A 7 24.73 54.94 38.69
N LYS A 8 23.40 54.83 38.69
CA LYS A 8 22.65 53.74 38.03
C LYS A 8 22.95 53.75 36.53
N LYS A 9 23.84 52.87 36.07
CA LYS A 9 23.99 52.55 34.63
C LYS A 9 22.67 51.97 34.11
N LYS A 10 21.91 52.79 33.36
CA LYS A 10 20.79 52.33 32.53
C LYS A 10 21.31 51.26 31.56
N SER A 11 20.86 50.02 31.70
CA SER A 11 21.18 48.94 30.76
C SER A 11 20.55 49.25 29.40
N LYS A 12 21.36 49.61 28.41
CA LYS A 12 20.90 49.77 27.02
C LYS A 12 20.35 48.43 26.52
N ALA A 13 19.08 48.40 26.14
CA ALA A 13 18.44 47.22 25.56
C ALA A 13 19.18 46.79 24.27
N ARG A 14 19.77 45.59 24.25
CA ARG A 14 20.41 45.01 23.05
C ARG A 14 19.35 44.82 21.95
N LYS A 15 19.60 45.38 20.76
CA LYS A 15 18.73 45.19 19.58
C LYS A 15 18.56 43.70 19.28
N PRO A 16 17.34 43.22 19.00
CA PRO A 16 17.09 41.80 18.75
C PRO A 16 17.79 41.33 17.47
N SER A 17 18.34 40.11 17.49
CA SER A 17 19.04 39.54 16.32
C SER A 17 18.09 39.36 15.12
N LYS A 18 18.62 39.43 13.89
CA LYS A 18 17.83 39.24 12.64
C LYS A 18 17.03 37.93 12.64
N ILE A 19 17.58 36.87 13.22
CA ILE A 19 16.94 35.56 13.38
C ILE A 19 15.70 35.66 14.28
N ARG A 20 15.81 36.40 15.40
CA ARG A 20 14.71 36.59 16.36
C ARG A 20 13.56 37.38 15.74
N ILE A 21 13.84 38.37 14.90
CA ILE A 21 12.84 39.16 14.17
C ILE A 21 12.09 38.29 13.16
N LYS A 22 12.81 37.53 12.31
CA LYS A 22 12.19 36.62 11.33
C LYS A 22 11.29 35.57 12.01
N ARG A 23 11.73 35.01 13.14
CA ARG A 23 10.94 34.06 13.93
C ARG A 23 9.66 34.69 14.51
N ASP A 24 9.74 35.94 14.98
CA ASP A 24 8.58 36.66 15.52
C ASP A 24 7.52 36.95 14.44
N ILE A 25 7.97 37.32 13.23
CA ILE A 25 7.07 37.48 12.07
C ILE A 25 6.35 36.17 11.77
N LYS A 26 7.07 35.05 11.66
CA LYS A 26 6.46 33.74 11.39
C LYS A 26 5.47 33.32 12.47
N TYR A 27 5.81 33.52 13.74
CA TYR A 27 4.89 33.30 14.86
C TYR A 27 3.57 34.08 14.70
N ARG A 28 3.65 35.39 14.42
CA ARG A 28 2.46 36.24 14.24
C ARG A 28 1.66 35.83 13.00
N SER A 29 2.34 35.55 11.90
CA SER A 29 1.70 35.11 10.64
C SER A 29 0.99 33.76 10.78
N THR A 30 1.56 32.80 11.53
CA THR A 30 0.89 31.51 11.81
C THR A 30 -0.40 31.69 12.60
N ILE A 31 -0.40 32.59 13.60
CA ILE A 31 -1.62 32.90 14.38
C ILE A 31 -2.65 33.62 13.52
N ALA A 32 -2.23 34.61 12.72
CA ALA A 32 -3.12 35.33 11.82
C ALA A 32 -3.76 34.39 10.78
N PHE A 33 -2.98 33.43 10.26
CA PHE A 33 -3.49 32.39 9.37
C PHE A 33 -4.59 31.56 10.04
N PHE A 34 -4.35 31.07 11.26
CA PHE A 34 -5.35 30.30 12.01
C PHE A 34 -6.63 31.10 12.25
N LYS A 35 -6.52 32.38 12.64
CA LYS A 35 -7.69 33.25 12.86
C LYS A 35 -8.52 33.46 11.58
N LYS A 36 -7.87 33.51 10.42
CA LYS A 36 -8.54 33.75 9.14
C LYS A 36 -9.18 32.49 8.56
N HIS A 37 -8.56 31.33 8.78
CA HIS A 37 -8.92 30.08 8.08
C HIS A 37 -9.46 28.99 9.01
N GLU A 38 -9.46 29.22 10.32
CA GLU A 38 -9.87 28.27 11.37
C GLU A 38 -9.13 26.92 11.31
N ARG A 39 -7.93 26.93 10.71
CA ARG A 39 -7.05 25.78 10.60
C ARG A 39 -5.59 26.19 10.63
N TRP A 40 -4.74 25.27 11.05
CA TRP A 40 -3.30 25.47 11.03
C TRP A 40 -2.74 25.31 9.61
N PRO A 41 -1.64 26.03 9.27
CA PRO A 41 -1.04 25.96 7.95
C PRO A 41 -0.44 24.57 7.68
N SER A 42 -0.61 24.07 6.46
CA SER A 42 -0.11 22.77 6.04
C SER A 42 1.32 22.85 5.50
N PRO A 43 2.24 21.94 5.89
CA PRO A 43 3.59 21.87 5.33
C PRO A 43 3.63 21.32 3.90
N THR A 44 2.48 20.97 3.33
CA THR A 44 2.33 20.48 1.95
C THR A 44 1.27 21.28 1.18
N ALA A 45 1.01 22.53 1.60
CA ALA A 45 0.06 23.42 0.93
C ALA A 45 0.54 23.79 -0.49
N LYS A 46 -0.41 24.03 -1.40
CA LYS A 46 -0.11 24.57 -2.74
C LYS A 46 0.19 26.07 -2.71
N ASP A 47 -0.47 26.80 -1.81
CA ASP A 47 -0.19 28.21 -1.58
C ASP A 47 1.18 28.39 -0.93
N GLU A 48 2.03 29.20 -1.54
CA GLU A 48 3.43 29.36 -1.12
C GLU A 48 3.56 30.00 0.27
N LYS A 49 2.67 30.94 0.61
CA LYS A 49 2.69 31.62 1.91
C LYS A 49 2.27 30.65 3.02
N GLU A 50 1.25 29.84 2.79
CA GLU A 50 0.84 28.77 3.71
C GLU A 50 1.94 27.72 3.86
N LEU A 51 2.53 27.28 2.75
CA LEU A 51 3.58 26.26 2.72
C LEU A 51 4.76 26.67 3.61
N GLU A 52 5.21 27.92 3.49
CA GLU A 52 6.33 28.44 4.27
C GLU A 52 6.01 28.46 5.78
N LEU A 53 4.76 28.80 6.15
CA LEU A 53 4.31 28.76 7.55
C LEU A 53 4.23 27.31 8.07
N GLY A 54 3.70 26.38 7.27
CA GLY A 54 3.61 24.97 7.63
C GLY A 54 4.99 24.32 7.83
N GLN A 55 5.94 24.59 6.92
CA GLN A 55 7.32 24.13 7.04
C GLN A 55 8.06 24.77 8.22
N TRP A 56 7.76 26.03 8.54
CA TRP A 56 8.27 26.67 9.75
C TRP A 56 7.77 25.97 11.02
N VAL A 57 6.47 25.65 11.11
CA VAL A 57 5.90 24.87 12.23
C VAL A 57 6.62 23.53 12.40
N VAL A 58 6.86 22.80 11.31
CA VAL A 58 7.60 21.52 11.34
C VAL A 58 9.02 21.69 11.90
N ARG A 59 9.76 22.71 11.43
CA ARG A 59 11.11 23.01 11.92
C ARG A 59 11.11 23.38 13.40
N VAL A 60 10.16 24.19 13.85
CA VAL A 60 10.06 24.59 15.25
C VAL A 60 9.68 23.40 16.14
N ARG A 61 8.78 22.52 15.69
CA ARG A 61 8.45 21.27 16.40
C ARG A 61 9.69 20.38 16.59
N TYR A 62 10.53 20.26 15.56
CA TYR A 62 11.81 19.54 15.69
C TYR A 62 12.71 20.16 16.76
N VAL A 63 12.91 21.49 16.71
CA VAL A 63 13.74 22.18 17.71
C VAL A 63 13.14 22.04 19.11
N ARG A 64 11.82 22.10 19.28
CA ARG A 64 11.17 21.87 20.59
C ARG A 64 11.51 20.49 21.15
N ASN A 65 11.49 19.45 20.31
CA ASN A 65 11.73 18.07 20.76
C ASN A 65 13.18 17.77 21.14
N HIS A 66 14.14 18.46 20.53
CA HIS A 66 15.57 18.16 20.71
C HIS A 66 16.34 19.24 21.47
N HIS A 67 15.92 20.51 21.37
CA HIS A 67 16.59 21.68 21.91
C HIS A 67 15.58 22.76 22.36
N PRO A 68 14.67 22.46 23.31
CA PRO A 68 13.62 23.38 23.73
C PRO A 68 14.16 24.72 24.28
N GLU A 69 15.35 24.71 24.88
CA GLU A 69 16.04 25.90 25.43
C GLU A 69 16.34 26.97 24.37
N ARG A 70 16.35 26.60 23.07
CA ARG A 70 16.57 27.51 21.94
C ARG A 70 15.30 28.21 21.46
N LEU A 71 14.14 27.89 22.05
CA LEU A 71 12.86 28.45 21.68
C LEU A 71 12.34 29.41 22.76
N PRO A 72 11.79 30.57 22.37
CA PRO A 72 10.98 31.35 23.28
C PRO A 72 9.76 30.55 23.73
N GLU A 73 9.44 30.64 25.01
CA GLU A 73 8.32 29.95 25.66
C GLU A 73 6.98 30.11 24.90
N LYS A 74 6.67 31.32 24.42
CA LYS A 74 5.45 31.57 23.63
C LYS A 74 5.36 30.74 22.34
N VAL A 75 6.50 30.39 21.75
CA VAL A 75 6.56 29.58 20.52
C VAL A 75 6.34 28.11 20.85
N ILE A 76 6.87 27.62 21.99
CA ILE A 76 6.63 26.26 22.49
C ILE A 76 5.12 26.06 22.69
N ARG A 77 4.47 26.95 23.43
CA ARG A 77 3.01 26.91 23.66
C ARG A 77 2.18 26.91 22.36
N LEU A 78 2.63 27.65 21.33
CA LEU A 78 1.95 27.63 20.03
C LEU A 78 2.05 26.25 19.39
N ILE A 79 3.23 25.62 19.38
CA ILE A 79 3.41 24.28 18.82
C ILE A 79 2.59 23.26 19.58
N ASP A 80 2.56 23.33 20.92
CA ASP A 80 1.79 22.39 21.74
C ASP A 80 0.29 22.53 21.48
N LYS A 81 -0.21 23.77 21.28
CA LYS A 81 -1.59 24.01 20.83
C LYS A 81 -1.87 23.40 19.46
N ILE A 82 -0.94 23.52 18.51
CA ILE A 82 -1.07 22.92 17.17
C ILE A 82 -1.11 21.40 17.26
N ASP A 83 -0.23 20.81 18.07
CA ASP A 83 -0.11 19.36 18.25
C ASP A 83 -1.35 18.78 18.94
N ALA A 84 -1.85 19.45 19.99
CA ALA A 84 -3.09 19.10 20.68
C ALA A 84 -4.29 19.15 19.73
N ALA A 85 -4.43 20.20 18.92
CA ALA A 85 -5.51 20.30 17.94
C ALA A 85 -5.45 19.20 16.88
N LYS A 86 -4.25 18.83 16.44
CA LYS A 86 -4.05 17.72 15.49
C LYS A 86 -4.39 16.37 16.12
N LEU A 87 -4.03 16.16 17.39
CA LEU A 87 -4.38 14.96 18.14
C LEU A 87 -5.89 14.84 18.31
N GLN A 88 -6.56 15.91 18.75
CA GLN A 88 -8.01 15.94 18.94
C GLN A 88 -8.73 15.59 17.63
N LYS A 89 -8.37 16.23 16.51
CA LYS A 89 -8.96 15.91 15.20
C LYS A 89 -8.79 14.44 14.82
N SER A 90 -7.66 13.83 15.19
CA SER A 90 -7.43 12.40 14.95
C SER A 90 -8.26 11.50 15.87
N ILE A 91 -8.62 11.96 17.06
CA ILE A 91 -9.53 11.27 17.98
C ILE A 91 -10.95 11.35 17.40
N ASP A 92 -11.44 12.55 17.11
CA ASP A 92 -12.78 12.80 16.57
C ASP A 92 -13.03 12.01 15.28
N GLN A 93 -12.05 11.98 14.39
CA GLN A 93 -12.15 11.23 13.13
C GLN A 93 -12.26 9.71 13.34
N TRP A 94 -11.57 9.19 14.36
CA TRP A 94 -11.65 7.77 14.71
C TRP A 94 -13.01 7.46 15.34
N GLU A 95 -13.44 8.27 16.30
CA GLU A 95 -14.73 8.11 16.99
C GLU A 95 -15.91 8.24 16.03
N GLY A 96 -15.87 9.21 15.12
CA GLY A 96 -16.90 9.36 14.08
C GLY A 96 -17.02 8.12 13.19
N ASN A 97 -15.91 7.47 12.83
CA ASN A 97 -15.95 6.21 12.07
C ASN A 97 -16.45 5.05 12.93
N TYR A 98 -16.11 5.03 14.22
CA TYR A 98 -16.62 4.03 15.17
C TYR A 98 -18.15 4.12 15.30
N TYR A 99 -18.71 5.32 15.51
CA TYR A 99 -20.16 5.48 15.64
C TYR A 99 -20.88 5.11 14.35
N LYS A 100 -20.36 5.51 13.18
CA LYS A 100 -20.90 5.06 11.89
C LYS A 100 -20.90 3.53 11.74
N LEU A 101 -19.83 2.87 12.18
CA LEU A 101 -19.76 1.40 12.19
C LEU A 101 -20.76 0.78 13.16
N LYS A 102 -20.87 1.34 14.38
CA LYS A 102 -21.83 0.89 15.40
C LYS A 102 -23.26 0.99 14.88
N ASP A 103 -23.63 2.12 14.29
CA ASP A 103 -24.96 2.35 13.72
C ASP A 103 -25.22 1.38 12.56
N PHE A 104 -24.25 1.20 11.66
CA PHE A 104 -24.34 0.24 10.56
C PHE A 104 -24.61 -1.18 11.06
N VAL A 105 -23.82 -1.68 12.02
CA VAL A 105 -23.96 -3.04 12.55
C VAL A 105 -25.28 -3.20 13.30
N THR A 106 -25.75 -2.16 13.99
CA THR A 106 -27.03 -2.16 14.71
C THR A 106 -28.21 -2.24 13.74
N ASN A 107 -28.19 -1.43 12.67
CA ASN A 107 -29.28 -1.34 11.71
C ASN A 107 -29.31 -2.54 10.74
N GLU A 108 -28.17 -2.89 10.18
CA GLU A 108 -28.06 -3.92 9.13
C GLU A 108 -27.88 -5.33 9.70
N LYS A 109 -27.61 -5.46 11.02
CA LYS A 109 -27.33 -6.73 11.72
C LYS A 109 -26.23 -7.56 11.06
N ARG A 110 -25.30 -6.91 10.36
CA ARG A 110 -24.16 -7.51 9.66
C ARG A 110 -22.95 -6.57 9.65
N TRP A 111 -21.79 -7.10 9.30
CA TRP A 111 -20.57 -6.31 9.10
C TRP A 111 -20.53 -5.71 7.68
N PRO A 112 -19.92 -4.51 7.50
CA PRO A 112 -19.78 -3.89 6.19
C PRO A 112 -18.89 -4.75 5.28
N VAL A 113 -19.25 -4.83 4.01
CA VAL A 113 -18.51 -5.52 2.95
C VAL A 113 -18.21 -4.56 1.79
N PRO A 114 -17.24 -4.86 0.91
CA PRO A 114 -17.07 -4.09 -0.32
C PRO A 114 -18.37 -4.08 -1.13
N ASN A 115 -18.87 -2.88 -1.43
CA ASN A 115 -20.14 -2.67 -2.11
C ASN A 115 -19.99 -1.51 -3.11
N GLU A 116 -20.18 -1.80 -4.40
CA GLU A 116 -20.05 -0.81 -5.47
C GLU A 116 -21.19 0.23 -5.45
N SER A 117 -22.37 -0.16 -5.00
CA SER A 117 -23.54 0.71 -4.90
C SER A 117 -23.55 1.55 -3.61
N ASN A 118 -22.74 1.20 -2.61
CA ASN A 118 -22.62 1.94 -1.36
C ASN A 118 -21.16 2.27 -1.02
N PRO A 119 -20.66 3.44 -1.47
CA PRO A 119 -19.30 3.89 -1.18
C PRO A 119 -19.00 4.07 0.32
N GLU A 120 -19.99 4.42 1.13
CA GLU A 120 -19.83 4.58 2.58
C GLU A 120 -19.61 3.22 3.26
N GLU A 121 -20.34 2.18 2.85
CA GLU A 121 -20.12 0.81 3.34
C GLU A 121 -18.69 0.35 3.02
N THR A 122 -18.24 0.59 1.79
CA THR A 122 -16.86 0.28 1.37
C THR A 122 -15.83 1.04 2.22
N ARG A 123 -16.08 2.31 2.56
CA ARG A 123 -15.21 3.09 3.47
C ARG A 123 -15.16 2.48 4.86
N LEU A 124 -16.30 2.07 5.43
CA LEU A 124 -16.35 1.39 6.73
C LEU A 124 -15.63 0.04 6.70
N TYR A 125 -15.80 -0.76 5.65
CA TYR A 125 -15.07 -2.02 5.47
C TYR A 125 -13.54 -1.80 5.43
N ASN A 126 -13.08 -0.80 4.68
CA ASN A 126 -11.66 -0.45 4.61
C ASN A 126 -11.13 0.06 5.95
N TRP A 127 -11.92 0.85 6.68
CA TRP A 127 -11.58 1.32 8.01
C TRP A 127 -11.44 0.14 8.99
N CYS A 128 -12.38 -0.81 8.98
CA CYS A 128 -12.30 -2.05 9.76
C CYS A 128 -11.03 -2.85 9.43
N THR A 129 -10.70 -2.98 8.16
CA THR A 129 -9.50 -3.68 7.69
C THR A 129 -8.22 -2.98 8.17
N THR A 130 -8.23 -1.65 8.21
CA THR A 130 -7.14 -0.84 8.76
C THR A 130 -6.97 -1.10 10.25
N GLN A 131 -8.04 -1.12 11.05
CA GLN A 131 -7.95 -1.41 12.50
C GLN A 131 -7.31 -2.78 12.76
N LYS A 132 -7.73 -3.81 12.01
CA LYS A 132 -7.14 -5.16 12.09
C LYS A 132 -5.66 -5.17 11.73
N SER A 133 -5.28 -4.41 10.70
CA SER A 133 -3.90 -4.38 10.21
C SER A 133 -2.97 -3.62 11.17
N VAL A 134 -3.48 -2.56 11.82
CA VAL A 134 -2.76 -1.84 12.89
C VAL A 134 -2.59 -2.75 14.12
N ARG A 135 -3.64 -3.43 14.58
CA ARG A 135 -3.56 -4.35 15.74
C ARG A 135 -2.55 -5.49 15.51
N ASN A 136 -2.52 -6.05 14.31
CA ASN A 136 -1.63 -7.16 13.96
C ASN A 136 -0.19 -6.72 13.58
N GLY A 137 0.15 -5.44 13.74
CA GLY A 137 1.48 -4.91 13.41
C GLY A 137 1.82 -4.89 11.92
N ILE A 138 0.83 -5.07 11.03
CA ILE A 138 1.00 -5.00 9.57
C ILE A 138 1.14 -3.54 9.13
N LEU A 139 0.32 -2.66 9.70
CA LEU A 139 0.40 -1.21 9.48
C LEU A 139 1.01 -0.53 10.68
N GLN A 140 1.84 0.48 10.42
CA GLN A 140 2.43 1.32 11.45
C GLN A 140 1.34 2.08 12.22
N GLY A 141 1.43 2.04 13.55
CA GLY A 141 0.46 2.65 14.45
C GLY A 141 0.20 1.77 15.67
N ARG A 142 -0.49 2.32 16.67
CA ARG A 142 -1.00 1.56 17.82
C ARG A 142 -2.45 1.97 18.05
N LEU A 143 -3.30 0.98 18.31
CA LEU A 143 -4.63 1.23 18.85
C LEU A 143 -4.49 1.39 20.37
N SER A 144 -5.11 2.44 20.92
CA SER A 144 -5.21 2.56 22.37
C SER A 144 -6.10 1.44 22.92
N GLN A 145 -5.92 1.13 24.21
CA GLN A 145 -6.74 0.12 24.88
C GLN A 145 -8.23 0.48 24.84
N GLU A 146 -8.56 1.77 24.99
CA GLU A 146 -9.94 2.28 24.90
C GLU A 146 -10.56 1.98 23.54
N ARG A 147 -9.83 2.23 22.44
CA ARG A 147 -10.31 1.95 21.08
C ARG A 147 -10.57 0.47 20.83
N ILE A 148 -9.75 -0.38 21.43
CA ILE A 148 -9.94 -1.83 21.41
C ILE A 148 -11.22 -2.20 22.17
N MET A 149 -11.39 -1.69 23.39
CA MET A 149 -12.58 -1.94 24.21
C MET A 149 -13.87 -1.47 23.53
N MET A 150 -13.85 -0.30 22.88
CA MET A 150 -15.00 0.20 22.13
C MET A 150 -15.40 -0.75 20.99
N LEU A 151 -14.42 -1.25 20.22
CA LEU A 151 -14.67 -2.21 19.15
C LEU A 151 -15.11 -3.58 19.69
N ASP A 152 -14.51 -4.03 20.79
CA ASP A 152 -14.89 -5.30 21.44
C ASP A 152 -16.35 -5.24 21.95
N ALA A 153 -16.79 -4.09 22.47
CA ALA A 153 -18.16 -3.89 22.97
C ALA A 153 -19.23 -4.03 21.87
N ILE A 154 -18.89 -3.79 20.60
CA ILE A 154 -19.79 -4.00 19.46
C ILE A 154 -19.60 -5.38 18.79
N GLY A 155 -18.85 -6.29 19.43
CA GLY A 155 -18.58 -7.64 18.92
C GLY A 155 -17.60 -7.68 17.74
N PHE A 156 -16.74 -6.68 17.59
CA PHE A 156 -15.82 -6.58 16.46
C PHE A 156 -14.87 -7.77 16.38
N THR A 157 -14.98 -8.56 15.30
CA THR A 157 -14.08 -9.70 15.10
C THR A 157 -12.74 -9.25 14.53
N TRP A 158 -11.68 -9.30 15.35
CA TRP A 158 -10.32 -8.92 14.95
C TRP A 158 -9.67 -9.86 13.93
N GLN A 159 -10.00 -11.15 13.98
CA GLN A 159 -9.51 -12.09 12.99
C GLN A 159 -10.18 -11.84 11.64
N LYS A 160 -9.44 -12.03 10.55
CA LYS A 160 -10.08 -12.17 9.24
C LYS A 160 -10.88 -13.46 9.30
N ASN A 161 -12.21 -13.38 9.31
CA ASN A 161 -13.11 -14.51 9.04
C ASN A 161 -12.98 -14.93 7.56
N ARG A 162 -11.76 -15.21 7.10
CA ARG A 162 -11.56 -16.11 5.98
C ARG A 162 -11.72 -17.48 6.58
N LYS A 163 -12.95 -18.02 6.58
CA LYS A 163 -13.15 -19.47 6.80
C LYS A 163 -12.07 -20.17 5.97
N LYS A 164 -11.12 -20.80 6.66
CA LYS A 164 -10.13 -21.63 5.99
C LYS A 164 -10.95 -22.73 5.34
N ARG A 165 -10.86 -22.84 4.01
CA ARG A 165 -11.49 -23.98 3.34
C ARG A 165 -10.83 -25.23 3.87
N SER A 166 -11.64 -26.22 4.20
CA SER A 166 -11.10 -27.54 4.49
C SER A 166 -10.41 -28.10 3.24
N TRP A 167 -9.60 -29.14 3.44
CA TRP A 167 -9.00 -29.85 2.31
C TRP A 167 -10.08 -30.41 1.37
N ASN A 168 -11.15 -31.00 1.92
CA ASN A 168 -12.25 -31.60 1.16
C ASN A 168 -13.00 -30.55 0.33
N GLU A 169 -13.31 -29.39 0.92
CA GLU A 169 -13.97 -28.28 0.19
C GLU A 169 -13.11 -27.79 -0.98
N SER A 170 -11.81 -27.61 -0.74
CA SER A 170 -10.88 -27.12 -1.76
C SER A 170 -10.68 -28.16 -2.87
N PHE A 171 -10.57 -29.43 -2.50
CA PHE A 171 -10.50 -30.55 -3.43
C PHE A 171 -11.75 -30.63 -4.32
N ALA A 172 -12.95 -30.54 -3.75
CA ALA A 172 -14.20 -30.57 -4.50
C ALA A 172 -14.30 -29.40 -5.50
N LEU A 173 -13.89 -28.19 -5.09
CA LEU A 173 -13.87 -27.03 -5.97
C LEU A 173 -12.84 -27.16 -7.10
N VAL A 174 -11.64 -27.66 -6.81
CA VAL A 174 -10.61 -27.91 -7.82
C VAL A 174 -11.05 -28.99 -8.81
N LYS A 175 -11.64 -30.09 -8.32
CA LYS A 175 -12.20 -31.15 -9.16
C LYS A 175 -13.29 -30.61 -10.08
N LYS A 176 -14.23 -29.83 -9.55
CA LYS A 176 -15.31 -29.18 -10.32
C LYS A 176 -14.74 -28.21 -11.37
N TYR A 177 -13.74 -27.42 -10.98
CA TYR A 177 -13.08 -26.49 -11.89
C TYR A 177 -12.42 -27.23 -13.06
N HIS A 178 -11.67 -28.28 -12.78
CA HIS A 178 -11.02 -29.10 -13.81
C HIS A 178 -12.03 -29.75 -14.74
N ALA A 179 -13.11 -30.32 -14.20
CA ALA A 179 -14.18 -30.93 -15.00
C ALA A 179 -14.88 -29.92 -15.92
N HIS A 180 -15.07 -28.68 -15.46
CA HIS A 180 -15.77 -27.65 -16.23
C HIS A 180 -14.88 -26.99 -17.31
N TYR A 181 -13.61 -26.72 -16.99
CA TYR A 181 -12.72 -25.95 -17.88
C TYR A 181 -11.68 -26.79 -18.61
N GLY A 182 -11.56 -28.09 -18.30
CA GLY A 182 -10.55 -28.99 -18.88
C GLY A 182 -9.11 -28.63 -18.53
N ARG A 183 -8.90 -27.77 -17.52
CA ARG A 183 -7.57 -27.30 -17.08
C ARG A 183 -7.50 -27.09 -15.58
N TRP A 184 -6.29 -27.14 -15.03
CA TRP A 184 -6.07 -26.80 -13.63
C TRP A 184 -6.16 -25.28 -13.39
N PRO A 185 -6.60 -24.85 -12.18
CA PRO A 185 -6.65 -23.44 -11.81
C PRO A 185 -5.25 -22.79 -11.92
N ALA A 186 -5.18 -21.63 -12.57
CA ALA A 186 -3.95 -20.85 -12.71
C ALA A 186 -4.11 -19.47 -12.07
N HIS A 187 -3.00 -18.76 -11.83
CA HIS A 187 -3.08 -17.36 -11.39
C HIS A 187 -3.74 -16.52 -12.50
N ALA A 188 -4.97 -16.08 -12.25
CA ALA A 188 -5.83 -15.34 -13.17
C ALA A 188 -6.40 -14.07 -12.50
N THR A 189 -7.04 -13.21 -13.27
CA THR A 189 -7.74 -12.01 -12.77
C THR A 189 -8.89 -12.35 -11.81
N ASN A 190 -9.48 -13.54 -11.94
CA ASN A 190 -10.51 -14.03 -11.02
C ASN A 190 -9.90 -14.38 -9.65
N SER A 191 -10.44 -13.78 -8.59
CA SER A 191 -10.00 -13.98 -7.21
C SER A 191 -10.18 -15.42 -6.71
N GLU A 192 -11.24 -16.11 -7.15
CA GLU A 192 -11.52 -17.50 -6.78
C GLU A 192 -10.59 -18.49 -7.49
N GLU A 193 -10.34 -18.30 -8.79
CA GLU A 193 -9.37 -19.11 -9.52
C GLU A 193 -7.97 -18.95 -8.90
N THR A 194 -7.56 -17.72 -8.58
CA THR A 194 -6.29 -17.46 -7.90
C THR A 194 -6.21 -18.15 -6.54
N ARG A 195 -7.32 -18.27 -5.81
CA ARG A 195 -7.38 -18.97 -4.52
C ARG A 195 -7.21 -20.47 -4.70
N LEU A 196 -7.87 -21.06 -5.70
CA LEU A 196 -7.72 -22.48 -6.04
C LEU A 196 -6.30 -22.79 -6.55
N ALA A 197 -5.72 -21.93 -7.39
CA ALA A 197 -4.34 -22.06 -7.88
C ALA A 197 -3.34 -22.07 -6.72
N LYS A 198 -3.49 -21.17 -5.74
CA LYS A 198 -2.66 -21.16 -4.52
C LYS A 198 -2.79 -22.45 -3.72
N TRP A 199 -4.00 -23.02 -3.64
CA TRP A 199 -4.21 -24.30 -2.97
C TRP A 199 -3.50 -25.44 -3.71
N CYS A 200 -3.61 -25.51 -5.05
CA CYS A 200 -2.90 -26.49 -5.87
C CYS A 200 -1.38 -26.40 -5.68
N SER A 201 -0.81 -25.19 -5.65
CA SER A 201 0.62 -24.98 -5.40
C SER A 201 1.05 -25.50 -4.02
N LYS A 202 0.22 -25.30 -2.99
CA LYS A 202 0.47 -25.86 -1.66
C LYS A 202 0.44 -27.39 -1.64
N MET A 203 -0.48 -28.02 -2.37
CA MET A 203 -0.54 -29.49 -2.44
C MET A 203 0.78 -30.06 -2.99
N ARG A 204 1.32 -29.44 -4.06
CA ARG A 204 2.61 -29.82 -4.62
C ARG A 204 3.75 -29.62 -3.62
N ALA A 205 3.78 -28.47 -2.94
CA ALA A 205 4.81 -28.19 -1.93
C ALA A 205 4.78 -29.19 -0.76
N TYR A 206 3.59 -29.57 -0.29
CA TYR A 206 3.43 -30.58 0.76
C TYR A 206 3.83 -31.98 0.28
N ARG A 207 3.60 -32.32 -0.99
CA ARG A 207 4.01 -33.63 -1.56
C ARG A 207 5.52 -33.77 -1.69
N TYR A 208 6.22 -32.70 -2.06
CA TYR A 208 7.67 -32.67 -2.25
C TYR A 208 8.45 -32.23 -1.00
N GLY A 209 7.76 -31.93 0.10
CA GLY A 209 8.38 -31.53 1.36
C GLY A 209 9.07 -30.15 1.31
N THR A 210 8.77 -29.32 0.30
CA THR A 210 9.35 -27.98 0.17
C THR A 210 8.66 -26.94 1.05
N ASP A 211 7.47 -27.24 1.57
CA ASP A 211 6.79 -26.45 2.59
C ASP A 211 6.61 -27.30 3.87
N PRO A 212 7.31 -26.97 4.97
CA PRO A 212 7.24 -27.74 6.22
C PRO A 212 5.95 -27.49 7.01
N SER A 213 5.10 -26.53 6.61
CA SER A 213 3.88 -26.18 7.34
C SER A 213 2.73 -27.18 7.18
N GLY A 214 2.88 -28.20 6.33
CA GLY A 214 1.85 -29.21 6.12
C GLY A 214 2.38 -30.48 5.48
N LYS A 215 1.63 -31.57 5.66
CA LYS A 215 1.87 -32.87 5.01
C LYS A 215 0.56 -33.40 4.45
N LEU A 216 0.63 -34.03 3.28
CA LEU A 216 -0.51 -34.76 2.73
C LEU A 216 -0.50 -36.19 3.25
N THR A 217 -1.68 -36.67 3.65
CA THR A 217 -1.87 -38.09 3.94
C THR A 217 -1.84 -38.90 2.65
N SER A 218 -1.48 -40.19 2.73
CA SER A 218 -1.47 -41.09 1.57
C SER A 218 -2.84 -41.14 0.88
N ALA A 219 -3.94 -41.08 1.64
CA ALA A 219 -5.30 -41.01 1.11
C ALA A 219 -5.57 -39.72 0.32
N GLN A 220 -5.05 -38.57 0.76
CA GLN A 220 -5.19 -37.30 0.04
C GLN A 220 -4.37 -37.27 -1.25
N ILE A 221 -3.16 -37.83 -1.21
CA ILE A 221 -2.32 -38.01 -2.41
C ILE A 221 -3.06 -38.88 -3.41
N LYS A 222 -3.58 -40.04 -2.97
CA LYS A 222 -4.35 -40.94 -3.82
C LYS A 222 -5.56 -40.25 -4.45
N LYS A 223 -6.37 -39.52 -3.67
CA LYS A 223 -7.54 -38.78 -4.20
C LYS A 223 -7.18 -37.75 -5.27
N LEU A 224 -6.05 -37.07 -5.13
CA LEU A 224 -5.56 -36.11 -6.12
C LEU A 224 -5.04 -36.83 -7.36
N THR A 225 -4.25 -37.90 -7.20
CA THR A 225 -3.77 -38.71 -8.31
C THR A 225 -4.92 -39.36 -9.10
N ASP A 226 -5.95 -39.86 -8.41
CA ASP A 226 -7.13 -40.51 -9.03
C ASP A 226 -7.91 -39.55 -9.95
N ILE A 227 -7.85 -38.23 -9.72
CA ILE A 227 -8.48 -37.22 -10.60
C ILE A 227 -7.51 -36.68 -11.67
N GLY A 228 -6.35 -37.31 -11.83
CA GLY A 228 -5.31 -36.88 -12.77
C GLY A 228 -4.61 -35.59 -12.37
N PHE A 229 -4.58 -35.25 -11.07
CA PHE A 229 -3.90 -34.04 -10.60
C PHE A 229 -2.43 -34.07 -11.02
N GLU A 230 -2.09 -33.16 -11.92
CA GLU A 230 -0.72 -32.97 -12.37
C GLU A 230 0.11 -32.56 -11.16
N TRP A 231 1.13 -33.33 -10.78
CA TRP A 231 1.98 -33.03 -9.62
C TRP A 231 3.22 -32.22 -10.01
N GLU A 232 3.80 -32.51 -11.16
CA GLU A 232 4.97 -31.84 -11.71
C GLU A 232 4.53 -30.74 -12.69
N ILE A 233 4.56 -29.48 -12.24
CA ILE A 233 4.54 -28.34 -13.16
C ILE A 233 6.00 -28.11 -13.57
N SER A 234 6.37 -28.43 -14.81
CA SER A 234 7.67 -28.00 -15.32
C SER A 234 7.73 -26.47 -15.27
N ALA A 235 8.87 -25.88 -14.91
CA ALA A 235 9.01 -24.42 -14.77
C ALA A 235 8.66 -23.63 -16.06
N THR A 236 8.45 -24.33 -17.17
CA THR A 236 7.99 -23.85 -18.48
C THR A 236 6.49 -24.05 -18.75
N SER A 237 5.79 -24.99 -18.10
CA SER A 237 4.40 -25.34 -18.44
C SER A 237 3.41 -24.95 -17.35
N ASN A 238 2.51 -24.04 -17.67
CA ASN A 238 1.32 -23.75 -16.89
C ASN A 238 0.16 -24.67 -17.32
N GLY A 239 0.47 -25.96 -17.51
CA GLY A 239 -0.43 -26.95 -18.12
C GLY A 239 -0.75 -26.65 -19.60
N ARG A 240 0.16 -25.94 -20.29
CA ARG A 240 0.02 -25.58 -21.71
C ARG A 240 1.03 -26.36 -22.52
N SER A 241 0.61 -26.93 -23.64
CA SER A 241 1.50 -27.58 -24.60
C SER A 241 2.51 -26.57 -25.16
N GLU A 242 3.63 -27.07 -25.70
CA GLU A 242 4.65 -26.21 -26.31
C GLU A 242 4.05 -25.37 -27.46
N GLU A 243 3.12 -25.95 -28.24
CA GLU A 243 2.37 -25.24 -29.28
C GLU A 243 1.51 -24.12 -28.70
N GLN A 244 0.85 -24.35 -27.57
CA GLN A 244 0.04 -23.33 -26.89
C GLN A 244 0.91 -22.21 -26.31
N LEU A 245 2.06 -22.55 -25.72
CA LEU A 245 3.03 -21.57 -25.23
C LEU A 245 3.60 -20.74 -26.37
N ASN A 246 3.92 -21.37 -27.50
CA ASN A 246 4.38 -20.69 -28.71
C ASN A 246 3.29 -19.80 -29.30
N ARG A 247 2.04 -20.26 -29.39
CA ARG A 247 0.92 -19.43 -29.84
C ARG A 247 0.72 -18.19 -28.99
N ILE A 248 0.77 -18.32 -27.66
CA ILE A 248 0.65 -17.19 -26.74
C ILE A 248 1.82 -16.24 -26.89
N TRP A 249 3.05 -16.77 -27.01
CA TRP A 249 4.23 -15.94 -27.19
C TRP A 249 4.19 -15.17 -28.51
N ILE A 250 3.85 -15.84 -29.62
CA ILE A 250 3.70 -15.24 -30.95
C ILE A 250 2.59 -14.18 -30.92
N GLY A 251 1.43 -14.46 -30.32
CA GLY A 251 0.36 -13.47 -30.21
C GLY A 251 0.80 -12.20 -29.47
N ARG A 252 1.54 -12.33 -28.38
CA ARG A 252 2.09 -11.17 -27.64
C ARG A 252 3.18 -10.45 -28.40
N TYR A 253 4.01 -11.18 -29.13
CA TYR A 253 5.02 -10.62 -30.03
C TYR A 253 4.36 -9.78 -31.14
N THR A 254 3.32 -10.31 -31.79
CA THR A 254 2.55 -9.58 -32.81
C THR A 254 1.86 -8.34 -32.25
N GLU A 255 1.15 -8.45 -31.12
CA GLU A 255 0.55 -7.28 -30.44
C GLU A 255 1.59 -6.18 -30.15
N PHE A 256 2.79 -6.59 -29.75
CA PHE A 256 3.89 -5.67 -29.49
C PHE A 256 4.42 -5.02 -30.78
N CYS A 257 4.59 -5.80 -31.86
CA CYS A 257 4.97 -5.31 -33.19
C CYS A 257 3.95 -4.30 -33.75
N ASP A 258 2.66 -4.62 -33.66
CA ASP A 258 1.58 -3.73 -34.11
C ASP A 258 1.60 -2.43 -33.30
N PHE A 259 1.78 -2.53 -31.98
CA PHE A 259 1.85 -1.36 -31.12
C PHE A 259 3.01 -0.43 -31.52
N ILE A 260 4.22 -0.94 -31.72
CA ILE A 260 5.38 -0.12 -32.12
C ILE A 260 5.22 0.43 -33.55
N ALA A 261 4.59 -0.33 -34.45
CA ALA A 261 4.33 0.10 -35.82
C ALA A 261 3.32 1.25 -35.88
N THR A 262 2.24 1.17 -35.13
CA THR A 262 1.19 2.20 -35.06
C THR A 262 1.62 3.42 -34.26
N ASN A 263 2.17 3.22 -33.07
CA ASN A 263 2.43 4.31 -32.12
C ASN A 263 3.83 4.94 -32.27
N LYS A 264 4.72 4.32 -33.05
CA LYS A 264 6.13 4.74 -33.24
C LYS A 264 6.88 4.94 -31.92
N ARG A 265 6.46 4.26 -30.84
CA ARG A 265 7.04 4.31 -29.49
C ARG A 265 6.87 2.98 -28.77
N TYR A 266 7.59 2.80 -27.66
CA TYR A 266 7.43 1.64 -26.78
C TYR A 266 6.29 1.86 -25.76
N PRO A 267 5.68 0.78 -25.24
CA PRO A 267 4.68 0.84 -24.18
C PRO A 267 5.19 1.49 -22.89
N SER A 268 4.33 2.19 -22.16
CA SER A 268 4.63 2.86 -20.90
C SER A 268 3.91 2.23 -19.70
N VAL A 269 4.60 2.17 -18.56
CA VAL A 269 4.01 1.77 -17.27
C VAL A 269 2.96 2.78 -16.76
N THR A 270 3.08 4.04 -17.17
CA THR A 270 2.17 5.13 -16.76
C THR A 270 0.98 5.31 -17.72
N ALA A 271 0.81 4.40 -18.68
CA ALA A 271 -0.31 4.45 -19.61
C ALA A 271 -1.66 4.33 -18.88
N ARG A 272 -2.69 5.01 -19.38
CA ARG A 272 -4.05 4.91 -18.84
C ARG A 272 -4.69 3.56 -19.19
N GLU A 273 -4.37 3.03 -20.37
CA GLU A 273 -4.92 1.77 -20.86
C GLU A 273 -4.23 0.55 -20.27
N GLU A 274 -5.03 -0.41 -19.80
CA GLU A 274 -4.52 -1.63 -19.18
C GLU A 274 -3.81 -2.56 -20.19
N LYS A 275 -4.23 -2.51 -21.46
CA LYS A 275 -3.58 -3.25 -22.55
C LYS A 275 -2.14 -2.80 -22.77
N GLU A 276 -1.88 -1.50 -22.75
CA GLU A 276 -0.52 -0.96 -22.88
C GLU A 276 0.37 -1.36 -21.69
N LYS A 277 -0.17 -1.34 -20.46
CA LYS A 277 0.57 -1.79 -19.27
C LYS A 277 0.93 -3.28 -19.33
N ALA A 278 0.06 -4.11 -19.90
CA ALA A 278 0.34 -5.53 -20.12
C ALA A 278 1.49 -5.72 -21.13
N LEU A 279 1.51 -4.95 -22.22
CA LEU A 279 2.61 -4.94 -23.19
C LEU A 279 3.93 -4.43 -22.57
N TYR A 280 3.88 -3.40 -21.72
CA TYR A 280 5.04 -2.94 -20.94
C TYR A 280 5.58 -4.05 -20.03
N SER A 281 4.71 -4.76 -19.31
CA SER A 281 5.09 -5.84 -18.42
C SER A 281 5.71 -7.02 -19.17
N TRP A 282 5.15 -7.36 -20.34
CA TRP A 282 5.69 -8.37 -21.23
C TRP A 282 7.06 -7.99 -21.77
N TRP A 283 7.23 -6.74 -22.22
CA TRP A 283 8.52 -6.19 -22.67
C TRP A 283 9.60 -6.32 -21.59
N MET A 284 9.33 -5.86 -20.37
CA MET A 284 10.26 -5.97 -19.24
C MET A 284 10.57 -7.43 -18.88
N ARG A 285 9.59 -8.32 -19.01
CA ARG A 285 9.76 -9.75 -18.79
C ARG A 285 10.71 -10.37 -19.82
N MET A 286 10.66 -9.98 -21.10
CA MET A 286 11.58 -10.47 -22.11
C MET A 286 13.03 -10.08 -21.78
N ALA A 287 13.27 -8.82 -21.40
CA ALA A 287 14.58 -8.36 -20.93
C ALA A 287 15.10 -9.15 -19.72
N TYR A 288 14.22 -9.43 -18.76
CA TYR A 288 14.56 -10.26 -17.61
C TYR A 288 14.93 -11.70 -18.00
N LEU A 289 14.15 -12.34 -18.89
CA LEU A 289 14.36 -13.73 -19.31
C LEU A 289 15.66 -13.89 -20.11
N LYS A 290 15.99 -12.95 -21.02
CA LYS A 290 17.28 -12.94 -21.73
C LYS A 290 18.45 -12.84 -20.76
N ARG A 291 18.40 -11.90 -19.81
CA ARG A 291 19.44 -11.73 -18.78
C ARG A 291 19.62 -12.98 -17.89
N LYS A 292 18.57 -13.78 -17.71
CA LYS A 292 18.61 -15.02 -16.90
C LYS A 292 18.91 -16.27 -17.73
N GLY A 293 19.16 -16.16 -19.03
CA GLY A 293 19.41 -17.31 -19.90
C GLY A 293 18.19 -18.24 -20.05
N LYS A 294 16.98 -17.71 -19.84
CA LYS A 294 15.72 -18.49 -19.86
C LYS A 294 14.85 -18.22 -21.09
N LEU A 295 15.36 -17.46 -22.06
CA LEU A 295 14.65 -17.15 -23.31
C LEU A 295 15.29 -17.95 -24.44
N ASN A 296 14.46 -18.66 -25.22
CA ASN A 296 14.91 -19.43 -26.37
C ASN A 296 15.62 -18.52 -27.40
N ASN A 297 16.68 -19.02 -28.04
CA ASN A 297 17.46 -18.32 -29.07
C ASN A 297 16.60 -17.86 -30.24
N ASP A 298 15.65 -18.67 -30.71
CA ASP A 298 14.76 -18.29 -31.83
C ASP A 298 13.93 -17.05 -31.49
N ARG A 299 13.46 -16.96 -30.23
CA ARG A 299 12.72 -15.81 -29.73
C ARG A 299 13.61 -14.58 -29.58
N ILE A 300 14.89 -14.76 -29.25
CA ILE A 300 15.87 -13.67 -29.20
C ILE A 300 16.10 -13.13 -30.61
N GLN A 301 16.30 -14.00 -31.61
CA GLN A 301 16.49 -13.60 -33.00
C GLN A 301 15.27 -12.85 -33.57
N LEU A 302 14.06 -13.34 -33.30
CA LEU A 302 12.82 -12.66 -33.69
C LEU A 302 12.67 -11.27 -33.05
N LEU A 303 13.09 -11.10 -31.79
CA LEU A 303 13.06 -9.80 -31.13
C LEU A 303 14.17 -8.88 -31.68
N ASP A 304 15.37 -9.41 -31.93
CA ASP A 304 16.46 -8.61 -32.47
C ASP A 304 16.16 -8.11 -33.89
N SER A 305 15.42 -8.86 -34.72
CA SER A 305 15.05 -8.46 -36.09
C SER A 305 14.12 -7.23 -36.15
N ILE A 306 13.34 -6.97 -35.10
CA ILE A 306 12.48 -5.78 -34.99
C ILE A 306 13.18 -4.62 -34.26
N GLY A 307 14.48 -4.72 -33.99
CA GLY A 307 15.23 -3.72 -33.23
C GLY A 307 14.79 -3.62 -31.77
N PHE A 308 14.45 -4.76 -31.16
CA PHE A 308 13.92 -4.81 -29.80
C PHE A 308 14.88 -4.25 -28.76
N ARG A 309 14.41 -3.30 -27.95
CA ARG A 309 15.19 -2.67 -26.89
C ARG A 309 15.17 -3.55 -25.63
N TRP A 310 16.28 -4.21 -25.32
CA TRP A 310 16.40 -5.03 -24.11
C TRP A 310 16.53 -4.17 -22.83
N GLY A 311 15.43 -3.57 -22.40
CA GLY A 311 15.34 -2.72 -21.20
C GLY A 311 15.34 -1.21 -21.49
N LYS A 312 15.26 -0.39 -20.44
CA LYS A 312 15.44 1.06 -20.54
C LYS A 312 16.93 1.35 -20.65
N LYS A 313 17.37 2.09 -21.68
CA LYS A 313 18.74 2.64 -21.71
C LYS A 313 18.96 3.44 -20.41
N GLY A 314 19.77 2.90 -19.50
CA GLY A 314 20.45 3.66 -18.46
C GLY A 314 21.87 3.91 -18.93
N ARG A 315 22.36 5.13 -18.72
CA ARG A 315 23.76 5.55 -18.89
C ARG A 315 24.74 4.40 -18.55
N ILE A 316 25.62 4.08 -19.50
CA ILE A 316 26.99 3.67 -19.14
C ILE A 316 27.73 4.97 -18.84
#